data_AF-A0A8B9BYV6-F1
#
_entry.id   AF-A0A8B9BYV6-F1
#
_cell.length_a   1.000
_cell.length_b   1.000
_cell.length_c   1.000
_cell.angle_alpha   90.00
_cell.angle_beta   90.00
_cell.angle_gamma   90.00
#
_symmetry.space_group_name_H-M   'P 1'
#
loop_
_entity.id
_entity.type
_entity.pdbx_description
1 polymer ?
#
loop_
_entity_poly.entity_id
_entity_poly.type
_entity_poly.pdbx_seq_one_letter_code
_entity_poly.pdbx_strand_id
1 'polypeptide(L)'
;MAATAGRGGVGLGAVLGKRTEGVAPAVWARQMFTRSRIPKEVFQPRPEDHEKYGGDPEQPHKIHVVTRIKSVIGRPYWEKMIIHNLGLDKAHQPRLHKNIPSVNSKLKVVKHLIRFDTAAETTLWVANRRGNVRHLSYEQGRTYH
;
A
#
# COMPACT_ATOMS: atom_id res chain seq x y z
N MET A 1 -53.65 73.28 -24.99
CA MET A 1 -54.77 73.06 -24.04
C MET A 1 -55.09 71.57 -24.12
N ALA A 2 -54.94 70.71 -23.11
CA ALA A 2 -54.93 70.88 -21.67
C ALA A 2 -54.02 69.84 -20.99
N ALA A 3 -53.58 70.20 -19.79
CA ALA A 3 -52.73 69.43 -18.89
C ALA A 3 -53.55 68.52 -17.95
N THR A 4 -52.95 67.43 -17.48
CA THR A 4 -53.14 66.81 -16.15
C THR A 4 -51.94 65.86 -15.90
N ALA A 5 -50.94 66.22 -15.10
CA ALA A 5 -50.88 66.19 -13.63
C ALA A 5 -50.82 64.79 -12.99
N GLY A 6 -49.59 64.33 -12.73
CA GLY A 6 -49.12 63.87 -11.40
C GLY A 6 -49.56 62.50 -10.84
N ARG A 7 -48.56 61.66 -10.55
CA ARG A 7 -48.40 60.82 -9.33
C ARG A 7 -47.09 60.04 -9.50
N GLY A 8 -46.06 60.31 -8.71
CA GLY A 8 -45.90 59.74 -7.37
C GLY A 8 -44.62 58.91 -7.39
N GLY A 9 -43.54 59.44 -6.81
CA GLY A 9 -42.27 58.72 -6.75
C GLY A 9 -42.30 57.56 -5.77
N VAL A 10 -41.52 56.52 -6.04
CA VAL A 10 -40.91 55.67 -5.02
C VAL A 10 -39.58 55.15 -5.59
N GLY A 11 -38.48 55.45 -4.90
CA GLY A 11 -37.16 54.98 -5.30
C GLY A 11 -37.08 53.47 -5.29
N LEU A 12 -36.66 52.89 -6.42
CA LEU A 12 -36.24 51.49 -6.48
C LEU A 12 -34.78 51.44 -6.05
N GLY A 13 -34.60 51.16 -4.75
CA GLY A 13 -33.30 50.85 -4.17
C GLY A 13 -32.60 49.75 -4.96
N ALA A 14 -31.31 49.96 -5.21
CA ALA A 14 -30.43 48.98 -5.79
C ALA A 14 -30.43 47.71 -4.91
N VAL A 15 -31.14 46.67 -5.34
CA VAL A 15 -30.95 45.32 -4.81
C VAL A 15 -29.60 44.85 -5.34
N LEU A 16 -28.56 45.10 -4.56
CA LEU A 16 -27.22 44.56 -4.76
C LEU A 16 -27.36 43.03 -4.72
N GLY A 17 -27.50 42.43 -5.90
CA GLY A 17 -27.57 40.99 -6.08
C GLY A 17 -26.38 40.39 -5.36
N LYS A 18 -26.66 39.66 -4.28
CA LYS A 18 -25.65 38.89 -3.55
C LYS A 18 -25.00 37.98 -4.58
N ARG A 19 -23.74 38.30 -4.93
CA ARG A 19 -22.88 37.38 -5.67
C ARG A 19 -22.94 36.07 -4.91
N THR A 20 -23.46 35.04 -5.56
CA THR A 20 -23.35 33.68 -5.09
C THR A 20 -21.85 33.39 -5.02
N GLU A 21 -21.32 33.46 -3.80
CA GLU A 21 -20.00 32.91 -3.48
C GLU A 21 -19.99 31.50 -4.06
N GLY A 22 -19.03 31.25 -4.94
CA GLY A 22 -18.93 30.02 -5.69
C GLY A 22 -19.02 28.85 -4.73
N VAL A 23 -20.10 28.08 -4.84
CA VAL A 23 -20.27 26.81 -4.15
C VAL A 23 -19.02 26.00 -4.46
N ALA A 24 -18.16 25.81 -3.45
CA ALA A 24 -17.01 24.92 -3.56
C ALA A 24 -17.53 23.59 -4.13
N PRO A 25 -16.89 23.03 -5.18
CA PRO A 25 -17.44 21.90 -5.88
C PRO A 25 -17.73 20.79 -4.88
N ALA A 26 -18.98 20.32 -4.90
CA ALA A 26 -19.52 19.39 -3.94
C ALA A 26 -18.61 18.17 -3.77
N VAL A 27 -18.62 17.66 -2.54
CA VAL A 27 -17.93 16.48 -1.96
C VAL A 27 -18.16 15.17 -2.74
N TRP A 28 -18.83 15.22 -3.90
CA TRP A 28 -19.03 14.14 -4.87
C TRP A 28 -17.79 13.86 -5.74
N ALA A 29 -16.71 14.66 -5.62
CA ALA A 29 -15.47 14.44 -6.36
C ALA A 29 -15.00 13.00 -6.15
N ARG A 30 -15.21 12.17 -7.19
CA ARG A 30 -14.78 10.77 -7.20
C ARG A 30 -13.28 10.78 -6.92
N GLN A 31 -12.90 10.37 -5.72
CA GLN A 31 -11.49 10.27 -5.36
C GLN A 31 -10.86 9.26 -6.31
N MET A 32 -10.00 9.75 -7.21
CA MET A 32 -9.40 8.92 -8.25
C MET A 32 -8.65 7.77 -7.58
N PHE A 33 -8.87 6.55 -8.08
CA PHE A 33 -8.15 5.38 -7.60
C PHE A 33 -6.68 5.49 -8.02
N THR A 34 -5.85 5.98 -7.10
CA THR A 34 -4.42 6.22 -7.29
C THR A 34 -3.60 5.22 -6.48
N ARG A 35 -2.29 5.15 -6.73
CA ARG A 35 -1.40 4.30 -5.94
C ARG A 35 -1.42 4.74 -4.48
N SER A 36 -1.69 3.81 -3.57
CA SER A 36 -1.71 4.05 -2.13
C SER A 36 -0.31 4.44 -1.64
N ARG A 37 -0.20 5.64 -1.06
CA ARG A 37 0.98 6.08 -0.33
C ARG A 37 0.83 5.64 1.12
N ILE A 38 1.58 4.61 1.51
CA ILE A 38 1.53 4.09 2.89
C ILE A 38 2.45 4.96 3.76
N PRO A 39 1.95 5.55 4.86
CA PRO A 39 2.76 6.33 5.80
C PRO A 39 3.91 5.49 6.36
N LYS A 40 5.04 6.15 6.66
CA LYS A 40 6.23 5.47 7.20
C LYS A 40 5.96 4.86 8.59
N GLU A 41 5.11 5.50 9.39
CA GLU A 41 4.68 5.08 10.73
C GLU A 41 4.08 3.68 10.75
N VAL A 42 3.39 3.26 9.69
CA VAL A 42 2.78 1.91 9.59
C VAL A 42 3.81 0.78 9.66
N PHE A 43 5.09 1.09 9.39
CA PHE A 43 6.17 0.11 9.39
C PHE A 43 7.14 0.28 10.55
N GLN A 44 6.82 1.14 11.52
CA GLN A 44 7.60 1.26 12.75
C GLN A 44 7.05 0.22 13.74
N PRO A 45 7.83 -0.80 14.12
CA PRO A 45 7.37 -1.80 15.07
C PRO A 45 7.22 -1.16 16.44
N ARG A 46 6.14 -1.49 17.14
CA ARG A 46 5.95 -1.08 18.54
C ARG A 46 6.59 -2.12 19.46
N PRO A 47 7.03 -1.74 20.67
CA PRO A 47 7.52 -2.69 21.67
C PRO A 47 6.56 -3.87 21.90
N GLU A 48 5.25 -3.59 21.92
CA GLU A 48 4.18 -4.59 22.05
C GLU A 48 4.16 -5.62 20.91
N ASP A 49 4.51 -5.22 19.69
CA ASP A 49 4.53 -6.13 18.53
C ASP A 49 5.67 -7.15 18.66
N HIS A 50 6.78 -6.78 19.29
CA HIS A 50 7.94 -7.66 19.49
C HIS A 50 7.61 -8.83 20.42
N GLU A 51 6.87 -8.59 21.51
CA GLU A 51 6.43 -9.63 22.43
C GLU A 51 5.43 -10.59 21.77
N LYS A 52 4.52 -10.05 20.95
CA LYS A 52 3.49 -10.82 20.28
C LYS A 52 4.01 -11.70 19.15
N TYR A 53 4.93 -11.17 18.34
CA TYR A 53 5.43 -11.84 17.15
C TYR A 53 6.81 -12.49 17.36
N GLY A 54 7.40 -12.35 18.56
CA GLY A 54 8.66 -12.99 18.95
C GLY A 54 9.86 -12.54 18.10
N GLY A 55 9.81 -11.33 17.55
CA GLY A 55 10.84 -10.80 16.67
C GLY A 55 11.81 -9.90 17.43
N ASP A 56 13.11 -10.20 17.36
CA ASP A 56 14.15 -9.39 17.98
C ASP A 56 14.52 -8.18 17.09
N PRO A 57 14.38 -6.93 17.56
CA PRO A 57 14.80 -5.75 16.80
C PRO A 57 16.32 -5.66 16.62
N GLU A 58 17.09 -6.25 17.54
CA GLU A 58 18.56 -6.21 17.52
C GLU A 58 19.12 -7.11 16.42
N GLN A 59 18.44 -8.24 16.17
CA GLN A 59 18.81 -9.19 15.13
C GLN A 59 17.68 -9.39 14.11
N PRO A 60 17.54 -8.47 13.13
CA PRO A 60 16.53 -8.61 12.09
C PRO A 60 16.83 -9.81 11.20
N HIS A 61 15.76 -10.51 10.79
CA HIS A 61 15.88 -11.63 9.88
C HIS A 61 16.40 -11.20 8.50
N LYS A 62 17.31 -12.00 7.95
CA LYS A 62 18.00 -11.69 6.68
C LYS A 62 17.13 -11.97 5.45
N ILE A 63 16.22 -12.95 5.53
CA ILE A 63 15.44 -13.47 4.40
C ILE A 63 13.96 -13.57 4.78
N HIS A 64 13.09 -13.14 3.87
CA HIS A 64 11.63 -13.34 3.93
C HIS A 64 11.22 -14.55 3.10
N VAL A 65 10.33 -15.37 3.65
CA VAL A 65 9.54 -16.34 2.89
C VAL A 65 8.24 -15.66 2.49
N VAL A 66 8.07 -15.41 1.20
CA VAL A 66 6.88 -14.75 0.66
C VAL A 66 6.05 -15.76 -0.12
N THR A 67 4.78 -15.85 0.23
CA THR A 67 3.82 -16.72 -0.45
C THR A 67 2.61 -15.90 -0.90
N ARG A 68 2.24 -15.99 -2.18
CA ARG A 68 1.00 -15.35 -2.65
C ARG A 68 -0.22 -16.16 -2.20
N ILE A 69 -1.14 -15.51 -1.50
CA ILE A 69 -2.36 -16.13 -0.96
C ILE A 69 -3.65 -15.63 -1.62
N LYS A 70 -3.65 -14.43 -2.22
CA LYS A 70 -4.82 -13.89 -2.95
C LYS A 70 -4.58 -13.83 -4.45
N SER A 71 -5.66 -13.82 -5.20
CA SER A 71 -5.65 -13.69 -6.66
C SER A 71 -5.28 -12.27 -7.12
N VAL A 72 -4.69 -12.22 -8.32
CA VAL A 72 -4.25 -10.99 -9.00
C VAL A 72 -5.32 -10.48 -9.99
N ILE A 73 -6.37 -11.26 -10.19
CA ILE A 73 -7.51 -10.93 -11.05
C ILE A 73 -8.26 -9.73 -10.44
N GLY A 74 -8.64 -8.76 -11.27
CA GLY A 74 -9.30 -7.53 -10.84
C GLY A 74 -8.39 -6.52 -10.10
N ARG A 75 -7.07 -6.77 -10.04
CA ARG A 75 -6.11 -5.85 -9.42
C ARG A 75 -5.54 -4.84 -10.42
N PRO A 76 -5.02 -3.70 -9.94
CA PRO A 76 -4.39 -2.70 -10.79
C PRO A 76 -3.14 -3.25 -11.47
N TYR A 77 -2.84 -2.77 -12.69
CA TYR A 77 -1.74 -3.30 -13.51
C TYR A 77 -0.37 -3.22 -12.81
N TRP A 78 -0.14 -2.21 -11.95
CA TRP A 78 1.11 -2.08 -11.21
C TRP A 78 1.31 -3.18 -10.16
N GLU A 79 0.25 -3.65 -9.51
CA GLU A 79 0.33 -4.79 -8.58
C GLU A 79 0.69 -6.08 -9.34
N LYS A 80 0.10 -6.27 -10.53
CA LYS A 80 0.40 -7.42 -11.39
C LYS A 80 1.87 -7.45 -11.80
N MET A 81 2.41 -6.31 -12.22
CA MET A 81 3.81 -6.18 -12.61
C MET A 81 4.77 -6.46 -11.45
N ILE A 82 4.45 -5.99 -10.23
CA ILE A 82 5.26 -6.28 -9.04
C ILE A 82 5.27 -7.77 -8.71
N ILE A 83 4.12 -8.44 -8.79
CA ILE A 83 4.01 -9.88 -8.54
C ILE A 83 4.84 -10.69 -9.52
N HIS A 84 4.80 -10.32 -10.80
CA HIS A 84 5.60 -10.96 -11.83
C HIS A 84 7.10 -10.76 -11.59
N ASN A 85 7.52 -9.53 -11.27
CA ASN A 85 8.91 -9.19 -10.96
C ASN A 85 9.44 -9.91 -9.70
N LEU A 86 8.56 -10.29 -8.77
CA LEU A 86 8.91 -11.07 -7.57
C LEU A 86 8.84 -12.59 -7.83
N GLY A 87 8.39 -13.04 -9.00
CA GLY A 87 8.28 -14.47 -9.32
C GLY A 87 7.16 -15.19 -8.55
N LEU A 88 6.11 -14.45 -8.18
CA LEU A 88 4.95 -14.93 -7.42
C LEU A 88 3.72 -15.19 -8.32
N ASP A 89 3.96 -15.58 -9.58
CA ASP A 89 2.91 -15.83 -10.57
C ASP A 89 2.01 -17.02 -10.23
N LYS A 90 2.58 -18.03 -9.55
CA LYS A 90 1.85 -19.18 -9.02
C LYS A 90 1.45 -18.92 -7.56
N ALA A 91 0.18 -19.17 -7.25
CA ALA A 91 -0.33 -19.04 -5.88
C ALA A 91 0.21 -20.17 -4.99
N HIS A 92 0.29 -19.93 -3.68
CA HIS A 92 0.70 -20.91 -2.67
C HIS A 92 2.09 -21.52 -2.88
N GLN A 93 2.94 -20.89 -3.68
CA GLN A 93 4.35 -21.26 -3.82
C GLN A 93 5.23 -20.31 -3.02
N PRO A 94 5.96 -20.79 -2.00
CA PRO A 94 6.87 -19.94 -1.25
C PRO A 94 8.08 -19.55 -2.10
N ARG A 95 8.48 -18.29 -1.98
CA ARG A 95 9.70 -17.72 -2.59
C ARG A 95 10.53 -17.02 -1.53
N LEU A 96 11.86 -17.15 -1.66
CA LEU A 96 12.81 -16.51 -0.77
C LEU A 96 13.21 -15.15 -1.35
N HIS A 97 13.12 -14.12 -0.52
CA HIS A 97 13.52 -12.77 -0.87
C HIS A 97 14.38 -12.15 0.22
N LYS A 98 15.42 -11.41 -0.17
CA LYS A 98 16.30 -10.70 0.77
C LYS A 98 15.53 -9.58 1.47
N ASN A 99 15.80 -9.39 2.75
CA ASN A 99 15.30 -8.26 3.52
C ASN A 99 16.10 -6.97 3.20
N ILE A 100 15.90 -6.41 2.00
CA ILE A 100 16.54 -5.17 1.55
C ILE A 100 15.49 -4.08 1.25
N PRO A 101 15.82 -2.77 1.44
CA PRO A 101 14.84 -1.69 1.30
C PRO A 101 14.14 -1.64 -0.07
N SER A 102 14.85 -1.97 -1.15
CA SER A 102 14.31 -1.99 -2.52
C SER A 102 13.24 -3.08 -2.71
N VAL A 103 13.46 -4.25 -2.13
CA VAL A 103 12.52 -5.37 -2.14
C VAL A 103 11.36 -5.10 -1.20
N ASN A 104 11.63 -4.62 0.02
CA ASN A 104 10.60 -4.25 0.98
C ASN A 104 9.63 -3.21 0.42
N SER A 105 10.12 -2.22 -0.32
CA SER A 105 9.25 -1.21 -0.95
C SER A 105 8.26 -1.81 -1.94
N LYS A 106 8.66 -2.82 -2.72
CA LYS A 106 7.77 -3.55 -3.62
C LYS A 106 6.76 -4.40 -2.83
N LEU A 107 7.24 -5.11 -1.81
CA LEU A 107 6.44 -5.95 -0.92
C LEU A 107 5.37 -5.15 -0.16
N LYS A 108 5.65 -3.91 0.22
CA LYS A 108 4.70 -2.99 0.87
C LYS A 108 3.47 -2.70 0.01
N VAL A 109 3.64 -2.59 -1.31
CA VAL A 109 2.53 -2.31 -2.25
C VAL A 109 1.59 -3.50 -2.37
N VAL A 110 2.14 -4.73 -2.37
CA VAL A 110 1.38 -5.97 -2.58
C VAL A 110 1.08 -6.71 -1.27
N LYS A 111 1.28 -6.07 -0.11
CA LYS A 111 1.17 -6.70 1.22
C LYS A 111 -0.18 -7.37 1.47
N HIS A 112 -1.25 -6.90 0.85
CA HIS A 112 -2.60 -7.45 0.98
C HIS A 112 -2.83 -8.74 0.17
N LEU A 113 -1.92 -9.09 -0.73
CA LEU A 113 -2.00 -10.27 -1.61
C LEU A 113 -1.10 -11.43 -1.17
N ILE A 114 -0.15 -11.15 -0.29
CA ILE A 114 0.91 -12.05 0.10
C ILE A 114 0.90 -12.30 1.61
N ARG A 115 1.42 -13.47 1.99
CA ARG A 115 1.78 -13.82 3.35
C ARG A 115 3.30 -13.68 3.49
N PHE A 116 3.72 -13.09 4.60
CA PHE A 116 5.12 -13.03 5.01
C PHE A 116 5.32 -14.01 6.15
N ASP A 117 6.35 -14.85 6.02
CA ASP A 117 6.88 -15.63 7.12
C ASP A 117 8.40 -15.34 7.22
N THR A 118 8.96 -15.39 8.42
CA THR A 118 10.39 -15.25 8.64
C THR A 118 11.07 -16.61 8.42
N ALA A 119 12.11 -16.65 7.58
CA ALA A 119 12.95 -17.84 7.51
C ALA A 119 13.91 -17.80 8.71
N ALA A 120 13.65 -18.62 9.73
CA ALA A 120 14.74 -19.11 10.56
C ALA A 120 15.53 -20.13 9.73
N GLU A 121 16.87 -20.06 9.74
CA GLU A 121 17.76 -20.93 8.97
C GLU A 121 17.42 -22.44 9.16
N THR A 122 16.83 -22.80 10.32
CA THR A 122 16.33 -24.15 10.67
C THR A 122 15.09 -24.63 9.92
N THR A 123 14.22 -23.74 9.42
CA THR A 123 12.98 -24.13 8.70
C THR A 123 13.20 -24.49 7.24
N LEU A 124 14.33 -24.08 6.65
CA LEU A 124 14.70 -24.40 5.27
C LEU A 124 14.95 -25.91 5.07
N TRP A 125 15.34 -26.63 6.12
CA TRP A 125 15.59 -28.08 6.07
C TRP A 125 14.27 -28.90 6.12
N VAL A 126 13.25 -28.42 6.82
CA VAL A 126 11.98 -29.15 7.01
C VAL A 126 11.09 -29.15 5.75
N ALA A 127 11.14 -28.08 4.94
CA ALA A 127 10.37 -27.99 3.70
C ALA A 127 10.88 -28.92 2.58
N ASN A 128 12.08 -29.49 2.72
CA ASN A 128 12.73 -30.30 1.68
C ASN A 128 12.20 -31.75 1.62
N ARG A 129 11.33 -32.19 2.54
CA ARG A 129 10.72 -33.53 2.53
C ARG A 129 9.57 -33.71 1.52
N ARG A 130 9.09 -32.61 0.90
CA ARG A 130 8.00 -32.63 -0.11
C ARG A 130 8.46 -32.30 -1.54
N GLY A 131 9.77 -32.35 -1.80
CA GLY A 131 10.31 -32.62 -3.13
C GLY A 131 10.18 -31.55 -4.22
N ASN A 132 10.09 -30.25 -3.93
CA ASN A 132 10.23 -29.24 -5.00
C ASN A 132 10.61 -27.82 -4.55
N VAL A 133 11.83 -27.62 -4.06
CA VAL A 133 12.47 -26.30 -4.09
C VAL A 133 13.93 -26.51 -4.49
N ARG A 134 14.34 -25.91 -5.61
CA ARG A 134 15.74 -25.91 -6.03
C ARG A 134 16.57 -25.24 -4.93
N HIS A 135 17.52 -26.00 -4.41
CA HIS A 135 18.53 -25.59 -3.44
C HIS A 135 19.18 -24.28 -3.91
N LEU A 136 18.92 -23.17 -3.24
CA LEU A 136 19.79 -21.99 -3.30
C LEU A 136 20.67 -22.08 -2.07
N SER A 137 21.78 -22.81 -2.22
CA SER A 137 22.91 -22.72 -1.31
C SER A 137 23.35 -21.26 -1.28
N TYR A 138 23.06 -20.57 -0.18
CA TYR A 138 23.95 -19.50 0.25
C TYR A 138 25.06 -20.21 1.02
N GLU A 139 26.19 -20.42 0.34
CA GLU A 139 27.43 -20.70 1.04
C GLU A 139 27.73 -19.47 1.90
N GLN A 140 27.34 -19.51 3.17
CA GLN A 140 27.94 -18.66 4.19
C GLN A 140 29.38 -19.14 4.30
N GLY A 141 30.27 -18.42 3.61
CA GLY A 141 31.69 -18.49 3.86
C GLY A 141 31.92 -18.38 5.36
N ARG A 142 32.36 -19.49 5.94
CA ARG A 142 33.05 -19.50 7.22
C ARG A 142 34.17 -18.47 7.13
N THR A 143 34.24 -17.61 8.12
CA THR A 143 35.41 -17.29 8.95
C THR A 143 35.08 -15.97 9.64
N TYR A 144 35.15 -15.92 10.97
CA TYR A 144 36.18 -15.14 11.67
C TYR A 144 36.40 -15.77 13.04
N HIS A 145 37.68 -15.85 13.39
CA HIS A 145 38.20 -16.20 14.70
C HIS A 145 37.86 -15.12 15.73
#